data_AF-A0A2T3KEI7-F1
#
_entry.id   AF-A0A2T3KEI7-F1
#
_cell.length_a   1.000
_cell.length_b   1.000
_cell.length_c   1.000
_cell.angle_alpha   90.00
_cell.angle_beta   90.00
_cell.angle_gamma   90.00
#
_symmetry.space_group_name_H-M   'P 1'
#
loop_
_entity.id
_entity.type
_entity.pdbx_description
1 polymer ?
#
loop_
_entity_poly.entity_id
_entity_poly.type
_entity_poly.pdbx_seq_one_letter_code
_entity_poly.pdbx_strand_id
1 'polypeptide(L)'
;MKIINVTQGTQQWHALRATKFTASESSAMMGASKYQSRDALLKQKATGEQPEVNSFQEKIFARGHAAEDSARPLVEKIIDEELFPATAISDEYDWMLASFDGITLLEDIVFEHKLYNQNLYEQVLNSDLEPHYYWQLEQQLLVSGAEKTIFVCSDGTSENFASCEYVSVPERREQLIAGWLQFQKDLANYEHKEEVIILEAEPIRDLPALTYKMDGLTLNSNFDIFKQATMALIEKSKLPIETDQEFADAEQLVKVFKGAEDKLKALSEQVLGEVQSIDAFIKELKFISEQIRQARLAADKQVKSRKDEIRKGILNDANDKIQQHLNALSLEIKAPMPIPTVSVLNAMKGKKTVQSLEEAADTAAAQSLVEADLLANKAKENYATLSTHAEYQFLFNDWAAICFKDTDDFSALVKTRITDHKAAEDIRLEQERQQMQIKADAKAQAKVEAQQEILPASEESKQSDVIAHALEKGKAALLPTTLAHQIETSEIKAVPMVQMTAKEANYLRKRDAILTALENAGVDNWSGYENAISNITRTNTQL
;
A
#
# COMPACT_ATOMS: atom_id res chain seq x y z
N MET A 1 -13.05 20.96 -14.74
CA MET A 1 -12.84 19.94 -15.78
C MET A 1 -13.02 20.54 -17.17
N LYS A 2 -12.57 19.87 -18.22
CA LYS A 2 -12.85 20.28 -19.61
C LYS A 2 -13.83 19.32 -20.30
N ILE A 3 -15.08 19.75 -20.46
CA ILE A 3 -16.08 19.03 -21.27
C ILE A 3 -15.65 19.02 -22.74
N ILE A 4 -15.69 17.84 -23.36
CA ILE A 4 -15.37 17.61 -24.75
C ILE A 4 -16.68 17.37 -25.52
N ASN A 5 -16.88 18.14 -26.59
CA ASN A 5 -18.09 18.05 -27.41
C ASN A 5 -18.05 16.82 -28.33
N VAL A 6 -18.28 15.64 -27.75
CA VAL A 6 -18.44 14.36 -28.43
C VAL A 6 -19.68 13.66 -27.90
N THR A 7 -20.46 13.05 -28.78
CA THR A 7 -21.61 12.23 -28.39
C THR A 7 -21.13 10.85 -27.97
N GLN A 8 -21.51 10.40 -26.78
CA GLN A 8 -21.14 9.07 -26.28
C GLN A 8 -21.64 7.96 -27.21
N GLY A 9 -20.87 6.88 -27.34
CA GLY A 9 -21.14 5.78 -28.28
C GLY A 9 -20.80 6.07 -29.75
N THR A 10 -20.39 7.28 -30.12
CA THR A 10 -19.95 7.59 -31.49
C THR A 10 -18.48 7.20 -31.73
N GLN A 11 -18.11 7.06 -33.00
CA GLN A 11 -16.71 6.79 -33.38
C GLN A 11 -15.73 7.86 -32.87
N GLN A 12 -16.15 9.13 -32.83
CA GLN A 12 -15.32 10.23 -32.30
C GLN A 12 -15.07 10.06 -30.80
N TRP A 13 -16.08 9.61 -30.05
CA TRP A 13 -15.95 9.30 -28.64
C TRP A 13 -15.01 8.11 -28.39
N HIS A 14 -15.14 7.04 -29.17
CA HIS A 14 -14.22 5.89 -29.10
C HIS A 14 -12.76 6.28 -29.43
N ALA A 15 -12.56 7.09 -30.48
CA ALA A 15 -11.24 7.58 -30.87
C ALA A 15 -10.60 8.44 -29.77
N LEU A 16 -11.38 9.31 -29.12
CA LEU A 16 -10.90 10.09 -27.98
C LEU A 16 -10.46 9.18 -26.82
N ARG A 17 -11.30 8.20 -26.47
CA ARG A 17 -11.03 7.25 -25.38
C ARG A 17 -9.81 6.36 -25.63
N ALA A 18 -9.49 6.06 -26.88
CA ALA A 18 -8.28 5.32 -27.22
C ALA A 18 -7.00 6.08 -26.84
N THR A 19 -7.06 7.42 -26.78
CA THR A 19 -5.90 8.29 -26.46
C THR A 19 -5.76 8.66 -24.98
N LYS A 20 -6.71 8.23 -24.13
CA LYS A 20 -6.80 8.61 -22.72
C LYS A 20 -6.99 7.40 -21.82
N PHE A 21 -6.76 7.57 -20.52
CA PHE A 21 -7.14 6.61 -19.49
C PHE A 21 -8.52 6.93 -18.97
N THR A 22 -9.47 6.02 -19.19
CA THR A 22 -10.89 6.28 -18.94
C THR A 22 -11.34 5.76 -17.59
N ALA A 23 -12.32 6.42 -16.96
CA ALA A 23 -12.84 6.00 -15.66
C ALA A 23 -13.36 4.54 -15.64
N SER A 24 -13.93 4.06 -16.74
CA SER A 24 -14.38 2.67 -16.85
C SER A 24 -13.23 1.64 -16.86
N GLU A 25 -12.00 2.07 -17.20
CA GLU A 25 -10.81 1.21 -17.24
C GLU A 25 -10.08 1.17 -15.89
N SER A 26 -10.42 2.05 -14.94
CA SER A 26 -9.72 2.19 -13.66
C SER A 26 -9.69 0.90 -12.86
N SER A 27 -10.79 0.15 -12.83
CA SER A 27 -10.83 -1.12 -12.09
C SER A 27 -9.97 -2.20 -12.76
N ALA A 28 -9.83 -2.20 -14.09
CA ALA A 28 -8.93 -3.13 -14.79
C ALA A 28 -7.47 -2.74 -14.54
N MET A 29 -7.14 -1.45 -14.61
CA MET A 29 -5.82 -0.92 -14.26
C MET A 29 -5.41 -1.31 -12.83
N MET A 30 -6.34 -1.24 -11.86
CA MET A 30 -6.11 -1.62 -10.47
C MET A 30 -6.11 -3.14 -10.22
N GLY A 31 -6.38 -3.96 -11.24
CA GLY A 31 -6.48 -5.41 -11.11
C GLY A 31 -7.74 -5.91 -10.38
N ALA A 32 -8.77 -5.06 -10.27
CA ALA A 32 -10.03 -5.31 -9.57
C ALA A 32 -11.22 -5.58 -10.52
N SER A 33 -11.03 -5.46 -11.84
CA SER A 33 -12.10 -5.67 -12.81
C SER A 33 -12.53 -7.14 -12.91
N LYS A 34 -13.84 -7.34 -13.03
CA LYS A 34 -14.46 -8.66 -13.28
C LYS A 34 -14.45 -9.07 -14.75
N TYR A 35 -14.14 -8.14 -15.66
CA TYR A 35 -14.32 -8.33 -17.10
C TYR A 35 -13.03 -8.25 -17.92
N GLN A 36 -12.00 -7.59 -17.39
CA GLN A 36 -10.75 -7.36 -18.10
C GLN A 36 -9.58 -7.43 -17.11
N SER A 37 -8.55 -8.22 -17.41
CA SER A 37 -7.31 -8.22 -16.64
C SER A 37 -6.51 -6.94 -16.89
N ARG A 38 -5.64 -6.59 -15.95
CA ARG A 38 -4.73 -5.45 -16.09
C ARG A 38 -3.86 -5.59 -17.34
N ASP A 39 -3.35 -6.78 -17.59
CA ASP A 39 -2.48 -7.07 -18.73
C ASP A 39 -3.22 -7.01 -20.06
N ALA A 40 -4.49 -7.46 -20.10
CA ALA A 40 -5.33 -7.29 -21.28
C ALA A 40 -5.57 -5.80 -21.59
N LEU A 41 -5.73 -4.95 -20.56
CA LEU A 41 -5.81 -3.50 -20.75
C LEU A 41 -4.47 -2.92 -21.24
N LEU A 42 -3.34 -3.35 -20.69
CA LEU A 42 -2.00 -2.95 -21.15
C LEU A 42 -1.81 -3.29 -22.63
N LYS A 43 -2.11 -4.54 -23.02
CA LYS A 43 -2.05 -4.98 -24.42
C LYS A 43 -2.93 -4.11 -25.31
N GLN A 44 -4.20 -3.90 -24.94
CA GLN A 44 -5.13 -3.06 -25.70
C GLN A 44 -4.60 -1.63 -25.90
N LYS A 45 -4.02 -1.02 -24.85
CA LYS A 45 -3.44 0.33 -24.94
C LYS A 45 -2.14 0.38 -25.74
N ALA A 46 -1.33 -0.68 -25.69
CA ALA A 46 -0.05 -0.77 -26.40
C ALA A 46 -0.22 -1.04 -27.91
N THR A 47 -1.13 -1.94 -28.28
CA THR A 47 -1.33 -2.37 -29.67
C THR A 47 -2.42 -1.56 -30.38
N GLY A 48 -3.34 -0.96 -29.63
CA GLY A 48 -4.55 -0.33 -30.17
C GLY A 48 -5.62 -1.33 -30.61
N GLU A 49 -5.40 -2.63 -30.42
CA GLU A 49 -6.38 -3.68 -30.76
C GLU A 49 -7.63 -3.54 -29.90
N GLN A 50 -8.79 -3.44 -30.53
CA GLN A 50 -10.07 -3.43 -29.83
C GLN A 50 -10.72 -4.82 -29.95
N PRO A 51 -11.19 -5.41 -28.85
CA PRO A 51 -11.95 -6.65 -28.91
C PRO A 51 -13.18 -6.47 -29.80
N GLU A 52 -13.44 -7.44 -30.67
CA GLU A 52 -14.71 -7.45 -31.41
C GLU A 52 -15.86 -7.64 -30.43
N VAL A 53 -16.81 -6.71 -30.46
CA VAL A 53 -18.04 -6.83 -29.68
C VAL A 53 -18.95 -7.81 -30.41
N ASN A 54 -19.26 -8.93 -29.79
CA ASN A 54 -20.16 -9.91 -30.38
C ASN A 54 -21.64 -9.47 -30.22
N SER A 55 -22.52 -10.05 -31.04
CA SER A 55 -23.96 -9.71 -31.02
C SER A 55 -24.67 -9.89 -29.66
N PHE A 56 -24.11 -10.70 -28.76
CA PHE A 56 -24.65 -10.86 -27.41
C PHE A 56 -24.23 -9.68 -26.51
N GLN A 57 -22.98 -9.26 -26.58
CA GLN A 57 -22.48 -8.08 -25.87
C GLN A 57 -23.18 -6.80 -26.34
N GLU A 58 -23.41 -6.63 -27.65
CA GLU A 58 -24.18 -5.50 -28.19
C GLU A 58 -25.58 -5.41 -27.57
N LYS A 59 -26.27 -6.54 -27.41
CA LYS A 59 -27.60 -6.58 -26.77
C LYS A 59 -27.54 -6.22 -25.29
N ILE A 60 -26.48 -6.62 -24.58
CA ILE A 60 -26.30 -6.25 -23.17
C ILE A 60 -26.08 -4.74 -23.05
N PHE A 61 -25.24 -4.15 -23.91
CA PHE A 61 -25.00 -2.71 -23.91
C PHE A 61 -26.26 -1.92 -24.25
N ALA A 62 -27.00 -2.32 -25.29
CA ALA A 62 -28.27 -1.69 -25.64
C ALA A 62 -29.30 -1.75 -24.49
N ARG A 63 -29.37 -2.89 -23.79
CA ARG A 63 -30.23 -3.03 -22.60
C ARG A 63 -29.77 -2.16 -21.44
N GLY A 64 -28.46 -2.01 -21.25
CA GLY A 64 -27.86 -1.11 -20.26
C GLY A 64 -28.28 0.34 -20.51
N HIS A 65 -28.05 0.85 -21.73
CA HIS A 65 -28.41 2.22 -22.09
C HIS A 65 -29.93 2.49 -21.97
N ALA A 66 -30.78 1.54 -22.36
CA ALA A 66 -32.23 1.70 -22.19
C ALA A 66 -32.65 1.78 -20.70
N ALA A 67 -31.98 1.02 -19.84
CA ALA A 67 -32.22 1.04 -18.40
C ALA A 67 -31.69 2.34 -17.76
N GLU A 68 -30.51 2.79 -18.18
CA GLU A 68 -29.91 4.08 -17.80
C GLU A 68 -30.84 5.25 -18.13
N ASP A 69 -31.29 5.35 -19.39
CA ASP A 69 -32.21 6.39 -19.85
C ASP A 69 -33.52 6.40 -19.06
N SER A 70 -34.03 5.22 -18.71
CA SER A 70 -35.27 5.08 -17.93
C SER A 70 -35.07 5.39 -16.44
N ALA A 71 -33.88 5.14 -15.91
CA ALA A 71 -33.52 5.41 -14.51
C ALA A 71 -33.20 6.88 -14.24
N ARG A 72 -32.67 7.61 -15.24
CA ARG A 72 -32.27 9.01 -15.09
C ARG A 72 -33.38 9.91 -14.52
N PRO A 73 -34.64 9.90 -15.03
CA PRO A 73 -35.72 10.70 -14.44
C PRO A 73 -36.12 10.31 -13.01
N LEU A 74 -35.75 9.11 -12.55
CA LEU A 74 -35.93 8.71 -11.15
C LEU A 74 -34.84 9.32 -10.27
N VAL A 75 -33.61 9.37 -10.76
CA VAL A 75 -32.48 10.03 -10.08
C VAL A 75 -32.69 11.54 -10.01
N GLU A 76 -33.10 12.17 -11.12
CA GLU A 76 -33.41 13.62 -11.16
C GLU A 76 -34.44 14.01 -10.10
N LYS A 77 -35.45 13.16 -9.83
CA LYS A 77 -36.41 13.37 -8.73
C LYS A 77 -35.80 13.21 -7.33
N ILE A 78 -34.78 12.38 -7.18
CA ILE A 78 -34.08 12.18 -5.89
C ILE A 78 -33.22 13.39 -5.57
N ILE A 79 -32.52 13.94 -6.57
CA ILE A 79 -31.60 15.07 -6.37
C ILE A 79 -32.25 16.45 -6.60
N ASP A 80 -33.46 16.49 -7.17
CA ASP A 80 -34.19 17.71 -7.56
C ASP A 80 -33.46 18.58 -8.60
N GLU A 81 -32.72 17.94 -9.50
CA GLU A 81 -31.92 18.59 -10.56
C GLU A 81 -31.88 17.75 -11.85
N GLU A 82 -31.64 18.40 -12.99
CA GLU A 82 -31.53 17.76 -14.30
C GLU A 82 -30.12 17.19 -14.54
N LEU A 83 -30.05 16.01 -15.18
CA LEU A 83 -28.79 15.29 -15.44
C LEU A 83 -28.51 15.14 -16.93
N PHE A 84 -27.33 15.55 -17.37
CA PHE A 84 -26.95 15.48 -18.78
C PHE A 84 -25.75 14.55 -19.00
N PRO A 85 -25.76 13.65 -20.00
CA PRO A 85 -24.58 12.88 -20.36
C PRO A 85 -23.45 13.81 -20.81
N ALA A 86 -22.25 13.61 -20.28
CA ALA A 86 -21.09 14.42 -20.63
C ALA A 86 -19.80 13.58 -20.68
N THR A 87 -18.83 14.01 -21.48
CA THR A 87 -17.48 13.45 -21.48
C THR A 87 -16.49 14.56 -21.21
N ALA A 88 -15.59 14.37 -20.25
CA ALA A 88 -14.66 15.40 -19.82
C ALA A 88 -13.24 14.84 -19.61
N ILE A 89 -12.27 15.73 -19.72
CA ILE A 89 -10.86 15.51 -19.39
C ILE A 89 -10.55 16.31 -18.12
N SER A 90 -9.72 15.75 -17.23
CA SER A 90 -9.28 16.46 -16.02
C SER A 90 -8.41 17.67 -16.38
N ASP A 91 -8.55 18.77 -15.66
CA ASP A 91 -7.69 19.95 -15.82
C ASP A 91 -6.31 19.73 -15.19
N GLU A 92 -6.22 18.85 -14.20
CA GLU A 92 -4.99 18.51 -13.46
C GLU A 92 -4.23 17.36 -14.13
N TYR A 93 -4.97 16.34 -14.62
CA TYR A 93 -4.42 15.16 -15.26
C TYR A 93 -4.95 15.02 -16.68
N ASP A 94 -4.28 15.66 -17.64
CA ASP A 94 -4.74 15.72 -19.05
C ASP A 94 -4.86 14.34 -19.73
N TRP A 95 -4.27 13.31 -19.16
CA TRP A 95 -4.35 11.90 -19.57
C TRP A 95 -5.57 11.16 -19.02
N MET A 96 -6.29 11.72 -18.04
CA MET A 96 -7.53 11.14 -17.50
C MET A 96 -8.77 11.64 -18.26
N LEU A 97 -9.70 10.72 -18.52
CA LEU A 97 -11.00 11.00 -19.11
C LEU A 97 -12.11 10.31 -18.30
N ALA A 98 -13.25 10.97 -18.17
CA ALA A 98 -14.47 10.38 -17.66
C ALA A 98 -15.61 10.60 -18.66
N SER A 99 -16.42 9.57 -18.85
CA SER A 99 -17.74 9.68 -19.47
C SER A 99 -18.75 9.42 -18.36
N PHE A 100 -19.66 10.35 -18.18
CA PHE A 100 -20.68 10.31 -17.15
C PHE A 100 -21.99 9.92 -17.78
N ASP A 101 -22.73 9.00 -17.15
CA ASP A 101 -24.09 8.69 -17.58
C ASP A 101 -24.94 9.96 -17.39
N GLY A 102 -24.73 10.71 -16.31
CA GLY A 102 -25.21 12.09 -16.16
C GLY A 102 -24.34 12.94 -15.25
N ILE A 103 -24.41 14.25 -15.42
CA ILE A 103 -23.87 15.25 -14.48
C ILE A 103 -24.81 16.46 -14.44
N THR A 104 -24.92 17.11 -13.29
CA THR A 104 -25.71 18.34 -13.11
C THR A 104 -25.08 19.52 -13.85
N LEU A 105 -25.86 20.57 -14.09
CA LEU A 105 -25.37 21.78 -14.77
C LEU A 105 -24.24 22.48 -14.01
N LEU A 106 -24.25 22.39 -12.67
CA LEU A 106 -23.20 22.94 -11.80
C LEU A 106 -21.99 22.02 -11.66
N GLU A 107 -22.00 20.85 -12.30
CA GLU A 107 -20.91 19.87 -12.29
C GLU A 107 -20.57 19.33 -10.89
N ASP A 108 -21.51 19.41 -9.95
CA ASP A 108 -21.34 19.07 -8.53
C ASP A 108 -21.90 17.69 -8.14
N ILE A 109 -22.79 17.10 -8.95
CA ILE A 109 -23.34 15.76 -8.76
C ILE A 109 -23.21 14.94 -10.05
N VAL A 110 -22.54 13.79 -9.95
CA VAL A 110 -22.43 12.80 -11.03
C VAL A 110 -23.50 11.72 -10.86
N PHE A 111 -23.96 11.15 -11.97
CA PHE A 111 -24.81 9.96 -12.03
C PHE A 111 -24.07 8.84 -12.77
N GLU A 112 -24.07 7.65 -12.17
CA GLU A 112 -23.55 6.41 -12.76
C GLU A 112 -24.58 5.29 -12.58
N HIS A 113 -24.88 4.58 -13.65
CA HIS A 113 -25.86 3.51 -13.72
C HIS A 113 -25.19 2.16 -14.05
N LYS A 114 -25.65 1.12 -13.37
CA LYS A 114 -25.38 -0.27 -13.74
C LYS A 114 -26.68 -1.03 -13.89
N LEU A 115 -26.70 -1.93 -14.86
CA LEU A 115 -27.83 -2.81 -15.08
C LEU A 115 -28.06 -3.73 -13.88
N TYR A 116 -29.33 -3.99 -13.56
CA TYR A 116 -29.75 -4.83 -12.45
C TYR A 116 -29.00 -6.16 -12.37
N ASN A 117 -28.40 -6.37 -11.20
CA ASN A 117 -27.84 -7.63 -10.76
C ASN A 117 -28.13 -7.76 -9.26
N GLN A 118 -28.72 -8.86 -8.81
CA GLN A 118 -29.14 -9.04 -7.42
C GLN A 118 -28.02 -8.75 -6.40
N ASN A 119 -26.80 -9.20 -6.68
CA ASN A 119 -25.68 -8.99 -5.75
C ASN A 119 -25.25 -7.52 -5.71
N LEU A 120 -25.18 -6.86 -6.87
CA LEU A 120 -24.90 -5.42 -6.91
C LEU A 120 -26.02 -4.61 -6.26
N TYR A 121 -27.27 -4.99 -6.50
CA TYR A 121 -28.44 -4.34 -5.91
C TYR A 121 -28.35 -4.33 -4.38
N GLU A 122 -27.99 -5.46 -3.77
CA GLU A 122 -27.75 -5.56 -2.33
C GLU A 122 -26.55 -4.72 -1.86
N GLN A 123 -25.45 -4.70 -2.61
CA GLN A 123 -24.29 -3.84 -2.31
C GLN A 123 -24.67 -2.36 -2.29
N VAL A 124 -25.45 -1.90 -3.28
CA VAL A 124 -25.91 -0.51 -3.40
C VAL A 124 -26.82 -0.16 -2.23
N LEU A 125 -27.78 -1.01 -1.86
CA LEU A 125 -28.65 -0.76 -0.70
C LEU A 125 -27.85 -0.61 0.61
N ASN A 126 -26.73 -1.31 0.74
CA ASN A 126 -25.86 -1.26 1.91
C ASN A 126 -24.78 -0.17 1.81
N SER A 127 -24.67 0.55 0.68
CA SER A 127 -23.58 1.49 0.38
C SER A 127 -22.17 0.85 0.52
N ASP A 128 -22.07 -0.44 0.22
CA ASP A 128 -20.84 -1.23 0.32
C ASP A 128 -20.42 -1.69 -1.09
N LEU A 129 -19.86 -0.76 -1.85
CA LEU A 129 -19.40 -1.02 -3.21
C LEU A 129 -18.03 -1.70 -3.19
N GLU A 130 -17.90 -2.77 -3.96
CA GLU A 130 -16.62 -3.45 -4.18
C GLU A 130 -15.65 -2.61 -5.07
N PRO A 131 -14.33 -2.92 -5.04
CA PRO A 131 -13.32 -2.22 -5.84
C PRO A 131 -13.59 -2.17 -7.34
N HIS A 132 -14.29 -3.18 -7.87
CA HIS A 132 -14.69 -3.20 -9.26
C HIS A 132 -15.48 -1.96 -9.69
N TYR A 133 -16.30 -1.39 -8.80
CA TYR A 133 -17.11 -0.20 -9.08
C TYR A 133 -16.46 1.08 -8.58
N TYR A 134 -15.98 1.11 -7.33
CA TYR A 134 -15.58 2.37 -6.73
C TYR A 134 -14.37 3.01 -7.41
N TRP A 135 -13.49 2.24 -8.08
CA TRP A 135 -12.37 2.83 -8.84
C TRP A 135 -12.85 3.71 -10.00
N GLN A 136 -13.95 3.34 -10.66
CA GLN A 136 -14.56 4.16 -11.70
C GLN A 136 -15.12 5.46 -11.10
N LEU A 137 -15.79 5.37 -9.95
CA LEU A 137 -16.38 6.52 -9.27
C LEU A 137 -15.31 7.50 -8.77
N GLU A 138 -14.23 6.99 -8.18
CA GLU A 138 -13.08 7.82 -7.77
C GLU A 138 -12.50 8.59 -8.94
N GLN A 139 -12.34 7.96 -10.11
CA GLN A 139 -11.85 8.67 -11.29
C GLN A 139 -12.85 9.68 -11.83
N GLN A 140 -14.16 9.36 -11.83
CA GLN A 140 -15.18 10.31 -12.23
C GLN A 140 -15.15 11.57 -11.36
N LEU A 141 -15.12 11.41 -10.04
CA LEU A 141 -15.05 12.52 -9.09
C LEU A 141 -13.71 13.29 -9.19
N LEU A 142 -12.60 12.60 -9.46
CA LEU A 142 -11.31 13.25 -9.71
C LEU A 142 -11.30 14.07 -11.00
N VAL A 143 -11.97 13.59 -12.05
CA VAL A 143 -12.05 14.30 -13.33
C VAL A 143 -12.99 15.49 -13.23
N SER A 144 -14.20 15.32 -12.66
CA SER A 144 -15.20 16.39 -12.59
C SER A 144 -14.90 17.43 -11.51
N GLY A 145 -14.39 17.00 -10.36
CA GLY A 145 -14.36 17.83 -9.14
C GLY A 145 -15.72 17.86 -8.40
N ALA A 146 -16.67 17.01 -8.81
CA ALA A 146 -17.98 16.90 -8.19
C ALA A 146 -17.88 16.44 -6.73
N GLU A 147 -18.88 16.80 -5.92
CA GLU A 147 -18.92 16.45 -4.50
C GLU A 147 -19.24 14.97 -4.29
N LYS A 148 -20.11 14.42 -5.14
CA LYS A 148 -20.59 13.03 -5.03
C LYS A 148 -21.07 12.45 -6.35
N THR A 149 -21.15 11.12 -6.38
CA THR A 149 -21.83 10.35 -7.43
C THR A 149 -23.06 9.66 -6.85
N ILE A 150 -24.21 9.79 -7.51
CA ILE A 150 -25.36 8.93 -7.29
C ILE A 150 -25.17 7.66 -8.11
N PHE A 151 -24.85 6.56 -7.44
CA PHE A 151 -24.63 5.27 -8.08
C PHE A 151 -25.91 4.43 -8.02
N VAL A 152 -26.36 3.94 -9.17
CA VAL A 152 -27.64 3.23 -9.31
C VAL A 152 -27.44 1.84 -9.89
N CYS A 153 -28.13 0.86 -9.30
CA CYS A 153 -28.32 -0.47 -9.88
C CYS A 153 -29.80 -0.67 -10.17
N SER A 154 -30.19 -0.73 -11.45
CA SER A 154 -31.60 -0.95 -11.82
C SER A 154 -31.81 -1.56 -13.20
N ASP A 155 -33.04 -1.99 -13.47
CA ASP A 155 -33.52 -2.38 -14.80
C ASP A 155 -34.25 -1.23 -15.53
N GLY A 156 -34.17 -0.01 -14.98
CA GLY A 156 -34.87 1.18 -15.47
C GLY A 156 -36.26 1.39 -14.86
N THR A 157 -36.76 0.45 -14.06
CA THR A 157 -38.04 0.59 -13.35
C THR A 157 -37.84 1.07 -11.91
N SER A 158 -38.89 1.59 -11.29
CA SER A 158 -38.89 1.95 -9.86
C SER A 158 -38.94 0.74 -8.92
N GLU A 159 -39.32 -0.43 -9.42
CA GLU A 159 -39.49 -1.66 -8.62
C GLU A 159 -38.14 -2.30 -8.29
N ASN A 160 -37.24 -2.31 -9.28
CA ASN A 160 -35.88 -2.79 -9.14
C ASN A 160 -34.90 -1.61 -9.18
N PHE A 161 -35.06 -0.65 -8.28
CA PHE A 161 -34.22 0.55 -8.18
C PHE A 161 -33.50 0.62 -6.82
N ALA A 162 -32.18 0.44 -6.84
CA ALA A 162 -31.32 0.73 -5.69
C ALA A 162 -30.37 1.87 -6.05
N SER A 163 -30.19 2.81 -5.11
CA SER A 163 -29.24 3.92 -5.26
C SER A 163 -28.48 4.16 -3.95
N CYS A 164 -27.21 4.55 -4.05
CA CYS A 164 -26.43 5.08 -2.94
C CYS A 164 -25.63 6.31 -3.36
N GLU A 165 -25.31 7.17 -2.39
CA GLU A 165 -24.37 8.26 -2.60
C GLU A 165 -22.94 7.75 -2.40
N TYR A 166 -22.05 8.11 -3.31
CA TYR A 166 -20.62 7.84 -3.21
C TYR A 166 -19.86 9.16 -3.15
N VAL A 167 -18.99 9.30 -2.15
CA VAL A 167 -18.07 10.43 -1.99
C VAL A 167 -16.64 9.90 -2.09
N SER A 168 -15.79 10.67 -2.76
CA SER A 168 -14.39 10.31 -2.96
C SER A 168 -13.64 10.18 -1.63
N VAL A 169 -12.84 9.12 -1.52
CA VAL A 169 -11.99 8.83 -0.36
C VAL A 169 -10.56 9.25 -0.71
N PRO A 170 -9.95 10.20 0.03
CA PRO A 170 -8.62 10.74 -0.30
C PRO A 170 -7.55 9.67 -0.53
N GLU A 171 -7.50 8.66 0.33
CA GLU A 171 -6.51 7.58 0.21
C GLU A 171 -6.72 6.73 -1.05
N ARG A 172 -7.97 6.54 -1.49
CA ARG A 172 -8.28 5.83 -2.74
C ARG A 172 -7.92 6.68 -3.94
N ARG A 173 -8.18 7.99 -3.90
CA ARG A 173 -7.80 8.92 -4.96
C ARG A 173 -6.28 8.92 -5.18
N GLU A 174 -5.50 8.96 -4.10
CA GLU A 174 -4.04 8.85 -4.19
C GLU A 174 -3.60 7.51 -4.80
N GLN A 175 -4.21 6.39 -4.36
CA GLN A 175 -3.95 5.06 -4.93
C GLN A 175 -4.30 4.98 -6.41
N LEU A 176 -5.41 5.57 -6.83
CA LEU A 176 -5.84 5.60 -8.23
C LEU A 176 -4.84 6.35 -9.11
N ILE A 177 -4.38 7.52 -8.66
CA ILE A 177 -3.38 8.33 -9.38
C ILE A 177 -2.07 7.55 -9.48
N ALA A 178 -1.59 7.02 -8.35
CA ALA A 178 -0.35 6.23 -8.31
C ALA A 178 -0.46 4.96 -9.18
N GLY A 179 -1.62 4.30 -9.19
CA GLY A 179 -1.92 3.17 -10.05
C GLY A 179 -1.80 3.51 -11.54
N TRP A 180 -2.39 4.63 -11.98
CA TRP A 180 -2.25 5.08 -13.36
C TRP A 180 -0.83 5.48 -13.73
N LEU A 181 -0.10 6.12 -12.81
CA LEU A 181 1.32 6.45 -13.03
C LEU A 181 2.16 5.18 -13.20
N GLN A 182 1.91 4.15 -12.38
CA GLN A 182 2.56 2.85 -12.56
C GLN A 182 2.14 2.18 -13.88
N PHE A 183 0.86 2.25 -14.23
CA PHE A 183 0.35 1.73 -15.50
C PHE A 183 1.02 2.42 -16.71
N GLN A 184 1.29 3.73 -16.64
CA GLN A 184 2.05 4.45 -17.67
C GLN A 184 3.48 3.95 -17.79
N LYS A 185 4.16 3.71 -16.66
CA LYS A 185 5.52 3.11 -16.66
C LYS A 185 5.49 1.73 -17.30
N ASP A 186 4.50 0.91 -16.96
CA ASP A 186 4.38 -0.45 -17.51
C ASP A 186 4.05 -0.42 -19.00
N LEU A 187 3.16 0.48 -19.43
CA LEU A 187 2.81 0.68 -20.83
C LEU A 187 4.02 1.12 -21.66
N ALA A 188 4.86 2.01 -21.11
CA ALA A 188 6.09 2.47 -21.77
C ALA A 188 7.15 1.35 -21.91
N ASN A 189 7.12 0.36 -21.02
CA ASN A 189 8.02 -0.79 -21.03
C ASN A 189 7.34 -2.07 -21.55
N TYR A 190 6.17 -1.95 -22.18
CA TYR A 190 5.42 -3.11 -22.65
C TYR A 190 6.15 -3.80 -23.80
N GLU A 191 6.49 -5.07 -23.61
CA GLU A 191 7.03 -5.95 -24.64
C GLU A 191 5.95 -6.92 -25.09
N HIS A 192 5.57 -6.84 -26.38
CA HIS A 192 4.56 -7.73 -26.93
C HIS A 192 5.08 -9.18 -26.94
N LYS A 193 4.41 -10.04 -26.18
CA LYS A 193 4.55 -11.49 -26.27
C LYS A 193 3.41 -12.02 -27.14
N GLU A 194 3.74 -12.75 -28.21
CA GLU A 194 2.71 -13.43 -29.02
C GLU A 194 1.94 -14.40 -28.13
N GLU A 195 0.63 -14.21 -28.03
CA GLU A 195 -0.25 -15.16 -27.35
C GLU A 195 -0.30 -16.44 -28.17
N VAL A 196 0.28 -17.52 -27.64
CA VAL A 196 0.04 -18.85 -28.16
C VAL A 196 -1.41 -19.17 -27.85
N ILE A 197 -2.28 -19.04 -28.86
CA ILE A 197 -3.69 -19.43 -28.78
C ILE A 197 -3.74 -20.85 -28.22
N ILE A 198 -4.34 -21.00 -27.03
CA ILE A 198 -4.61 -22.32 -26.45
C ILE A 198 -5.68 -22.97 -27.34
N LEU A 199 -5.23 -23.73 -28.32
CA LEU A 199 -6.08 -24.64 -29.04
C LEU A 199 -6.44 -25.77 -28.07
N GLU A 200 -7.61 -26.40 -28.24
CA GLU A 200 -7.80 -27.71 -27.61
C GLU A 200 -6.55 -28.55 -27.89
N ALA A 201 -6.04 -29.27 -26.87
CA ALA A 201 -4.88 -30.16 -27.00
C ALA A 201 -4.92 -30.81 -28.39
N GLU A 202 -3.87 -30.62 -29.21
CA GLU A 202 -3.91 -31.12 -30.59
C GLU A 202 -4.36 -32.56 -30.50
N PRO A 203 -5.40 -32.99 -31.26
CA PRO A 203 -5.93 -34.32 -31.13
C PRO A 203 -4.79 -35.31 -31.37
N ILE A 204 -4.26 -35.84 -30.26
CA ILE A 204 -3.19 -36.83 -30.29
C ILE A 204 -3.82 -37.99 -31.04
N ARG A 205 -3.23 -38.35 -32.19
CA ARG A 205 -3.67 -39.49 -32.99
C ARG A 205 -3.95 -40.66 -32.06
N ASP A 206 -5.21 -41.07 -31.96
CA ASP A 206 -5.58 -42.22 -31.16
C ASP A 206 -4.69 -43.40 -31.56
N LEU A 207 -4.13 -44.09 -30.56
CA LEU A 207 -3.39 -45.31 -30.83
C LEU A 207 -4.29 -46.27 -31.59
N PRO A 208 -3.79 -46.93 -32.64
CA PRO A 208 -4.61 -47.83 -33.45
C PRO A 208 -5.21 -48.92 -32.55
N ALA A 209 -6.44 -49.33 -32.82
CA ALA A 209 -7.05 -50.42 -32.06
C ALA A 209 -6.20 -51.69 -32.21
N LEU A 210 -5.76 -52.25 -31.09
CA LEU A 210 -4.97 -53.48 -31.09
C LEU A 210 -5.91 -54.67 -31.35
N THR A 211 -5.65 -55.40 -32.43
CA THR A 211 -6.47 -56.53 -32.90
C THR A 211 -5.57 -57.73 -33.18
N TYR A 212 -6.08 -58.92 -32.86
CA TYR A 212 -5.41 -60.17 -33.19
C TYR A 212 -6.44 -61.19 -33.69
N LYS A 213 -5.97 -62.16 -34.48
CA LYS A 213 -6.72 -63.31 -34.95
C LYS A 213 -5.88 -64.55 -34.78
N MET A 214 -6.53 -65.61 -34.33
CA MET A 214 -5.94 -66.94 -34.20
C MET A 214 -6.24 -67.75 -35.47
N ASP A 215 -5.20 -68.31 -36.08
CA ASP A 215 -5.28 -69.26 -37.19
C ASP A 215 -4.60 -70.58 -36.77
N GLY A 216 -5.39 -71.49 -36.18
CA GLY A 216 -4.87 -72.67 -35.50
C GLY A 216 -3.97 -72.32 -34.32
N LEU A 217 -2.69 -72.71 -34.38
CA LEU A 217 -1.66 -72.37 -33.39
C LEU A 217 -0.92 -71.05 -33.72
N THR A 218 -1.27 -70.38 -34.81
CA THR A 218 -0.56 -69.19 -35.31
C THR A 218 -1.33 -67.92 -34.97
N LEU A 219 -0.66 -66.93 -34.37
CA LEU A 219 -1.25 -65.64 -34.02
C LEU A 219 -0.86 -64.58 -35.06
N ASN A 220 -1.86 -63.94 -35.67
CA ASN A 220 -1.68 -62.79 -36.55
C ASN A 220 -2.27 -61.54 -35.88
N SER A 221 -1.50 -60.46 -35.77
CA SER A 221 -1.96 -59.21 -35.13
C SER A 221 -1.45 -57.98 -35.85
N ASN A 222 -2.07 -56.82 -35.58
CA ASN A 222 -1.54 -55.52 -36.01
C ASN A 222 -0.55 -54.91 -35.00
N PHE A 223 0.07 -55.74 -34.15
CA PHE A 223 0.90 -55.27 -33.04
C PHE A 223 2.09 -54.42 -33.48
N ASP A 224 2.72 -54.71 -34.62
CA ASP A 224 3.82 -53.89 -35.13
C ASP A 224 3.40 -52.44 -35.44
N ILE A 225 2.18 -52.26 -35.97
CA ILE A 225 1.62 -50.93 -36.25
C ILE A 225 1.35 -50.19 -34.94
N PHE A 226 0.76 -50.89 -33.97
CA PHE A 226 0.53 -50.34 -32.63
C PHE A 226 1.83 -49.94 -31.94
N LYS A 227 2.85 -50.80 -32.02
CA LYS A 227 4.19 -50.59 -31.47
C LYS A 227 4.85 -49.36 -32.09
N GLN A 228 4.84 -49.22 -33.42
CA GLN A 228 5.40 -48.05 -34.09
C GLN A 228 4.71 -46.75 -33.67
N ALA A 229 3.37 -46.73 -33.64
CA ALA A 229 2.61 -45.57 -33.19
C ALA A 229 2.91 -45.21 -31.73
N THR A 230 3.00 -46.22 -30.86
CA THR A 230 3.37 -46.05 -29.44
C THR A 230 4.77 -45.46 -29.29
N MET A 231 5.76 -45.99 -30.01
CA MET A 231 7.13 -45.51 -29.93
C MET A 231 7.24 -44.04 -30.40
N ALA A 232 6.49 -43.64 -31.42
CA ALA A 232 6.44 -42.24 -31.85
C ALA A 232 5.88 -41.32 -30.75
N LEU A 233 4.84 -41.74 -30.04
CA LEU A 233 4.30 -41.00 -28.90
C LEU A 233 5.27 -40.94 -27.71
N ILE A 234 6.03 -42.01 -27.45
CA ILE A 234 7.08 -42.04 -26.44
C ILE A 234 8.19 -41.04 -26.78
N GLU A 235 8.57 -40.88 -28.05
CA GLU A 235 9.53 -39.83 -28.43
C GLU A 235 8.94 -38.43 -28.27
N LYS A 236 7.66 -38.21 -28.63
CA LYS A 236 6.97 -36.91 -28.38
C LYS A 236 6.95 -36.56 -26.88
N SER A 237 6.82 -37.56 -25.99
CA SER A 237 6.77 -37.33 -24.54
C SER A 237 8.09 -36.89 -23.90
N LYS A 238 9.20 -36.87 -24.65
CA LYS A 238 10.52 -36.45 -24.15
C LYS A 238 10.82 -34.98 -24.46
N LEU A 239 9.99 -34.34 -25.26
CA LEU A 239 10.17 -32.93 -25.61
C LEU A 239 9.98 -32.05 -24.37
N PRO A 240 10.70 -30.91 -24.27
CA PRO A 240 10.49 -29.93 -23.21
C PRO A 240 9.06 -29.37 -23.26
N ILE A 241 8.60 -28.82 -22.13
CA ILE A 241 7.27 -28.24 -21.98
C ILE A 241 7.46 -26.80 -21.49
N GLU A 242 6.97 -25.82 -22.22
CA GLU A 242 7.15 -24.40 -21.89
C GLU A 242 5.83 -23.63 -21.94
N THR A 243 4.98 -23.93 -22.92
CA THR A 243 3.73 -23.24 -23.17
C THR A 243 2.51 -23.95 -22.56
N ASP A 244 1.41 -23.21 -22.38
CA ASP A 244 0.13 -23.77 -21.92
C ASP A 244 -0.39 -24.88 -22.86
N GLN A 245 -0.18 -24.74 -24.17
CA GLN A 245 -0.53 -25.76 -25.15
C GLN A 245 0.28 -27.05 -24.94
N GLU A 246 1.59 -26.94 -24.75
CA GLU A 246 2.46 -28.10 -24.51
C GLU A 246 2.11 -28.81 -23.19
N PHE A 247 1.67 -28.06 -22.16
CA PHE A 247 1.13 -28.67 -20.95
C PHE A 247 -0.15 -29.45 -21.20
N ALA A 248 -1.09 -28.88 -21.97
CA ALA A 248 -2.33 -29.57 -22.34
C ALA A 248 -2.05 -30.84 -23.14
N ASP A 249 -1.17 -30.76 -24.15
CA ASP A 249 -0.71 -31.88 -24.96
C ASP A 249 -0.04 -32.97 -24.10
N ALA A 250 0.88 -32.59 -23.20
CA ALA A 250 1.58 -33.54 -22.34
C ALA A 250 0.64 -34.24 -21.33
N GLU A 251 -0.32 -33.51 -20.75
CA GLU A 251 -1.34 -34.10 -19.88
C GLU A 251 -2.25 -35.07 -20.65
N GLN A 252 -2.62 -34.73 -21.88
CA GLN A 252 -3.38 -35.62 -22.74
C GLN A 252 -2.56 -36.86 -23.12
N LEU A 253 -1.27 -36.72 -23.39
CA LEU A 253 -0.36 -37.82 -23.70
C LEU A 253 -0.24 -38.80 -22.52
N VAL A 254 -0.17 -38.29 -21.28
CA VAL A 254 -0.20 -39.12 -20.06
C VAL A 254 -1.48 -39.96 -19.98
N LYS A 255 -2.65 -39.39 -20.34
CA LYS A 255 -3.92 -40.12 -20.41
C LYS A 255 -3.90 -41.19 -21.50
N VAL A 256 -3.38 -40.87 -22.69
CA VAL A 256 -3.24 -41.83 -23.80
C VAL A 256 -2.36 -43.01 -23.39
N PHE A 257 -1.20 -42.76 -22.76
CA PHE A 257 -0.34 -43.83 -22.25
C PHE A 257 -1.04 -44.66 -21.18
N LYS A 258 -1.82 -44.05 -20.30
CA LYS A 258 -2.58 -44.80 -19.29
C LYS A 258 -3.60 -45.74 -19.94
N GLY A 259 -4.34 -45.26 -20.94
CA GLY A 259 -5.28 -46.09 -21.68
C GLY A 259 -4.59 -47.21 -22.47
N ALA A 260 -3.41 -46.95 -23.04
CA ALA A 260 -2.61 -47.96 -23.74
C ALA A 260 -2.08 -49.04 -22.81
N GLU A 261 -1.58 -48.64 -21.63
CA GLU A 261 -1.14 -49.54 -20.54
C GLU A 261 -2.28 -50.48 -20.13
N ASP A 262 -3.49 -49.93 -19.90
CA ASP A 262 -4.66 -50.71 -19.50
C ASP A 262 -5.12 -51.68 -20.60
N LYS A 263 -5.09 -51.26 -21.89
CA LYS A 263 -5.41 -52.14 -23.04
C LYS A 263 -4.41 -53.27 -23.23
N LEU A 264 -3.11 -52.98 -23.15
CA LEU A 264 -2.06 -54.00 -23.28
C LEU A 264 -2.13 -55.02 -22.14
N LYS A 265 -2.43 -54.56 -20.92
CA LYS A 265 -2.65 -55.44 -19.77
C LYS A 265 -3.83 -56.38 -20.01
N ALA A 266 -4.98 -55.84 -20.39
CA ALA A 266 -6.19 -56.63 -20.67
C ALA A 266 -5.94 -57.67 -21.78
N LEU A 267 -5.28 -57.27 -22.86
CA LEU A 267 -4.95 -58.19 -23.95
C LEU A 267 -3.95 -59.28 -23.50
N SER A 268 -2.93 -58.92 -22.72
CA SER A 268 -1.97 -59.90 -22.20
C SER A 268 -2.65 -60.94 -21.31
N GLU A 269 -3.66 -60.56 -20.52
CA GLU A 269 -4.44 -61.48 -19.68
C GLU A 269 -5.34 -62.39 -20.53
N GLN A 270 -5.97 -61.84 -21.58
CA GLN A 270 -6.81 -62.60 -22.51
C GLN A 270 -6.01 -63.66 -23.28
N VAL A 271 -4.89 -63.28 -23.90
CA VAL A 271 -4.06 -64.20 -24.71
C VAL A 271 -3.42 -65.30 -23.85
N LEU A 272 -3.07 -64.99 -22.59
CA LEU A 272 -2.57 -65.98 -21.63
C LEU A 272 -3.62 -67.04 -21.30
N GLY A 273 -4.91 -66.68 -21.28
CA GLY A 273 -6.02 -67.59 -21.02
C GLY A 273 -6.37 -68.52 -22.18
N GLU A 274 -6.00 -68.16 -23.42
CA GLU A 274 -6.44 -68.86 -24.64
C GLU A 274 -5.45 -69.93 -25.15
N VAL A 275 -4.13 -69.85 -24.91
CA VAL A 275 -3.14 -70.77 -25.55
C VAL A 275 -1.86 -71.03 -24.74
N GLN A 276 -1.35 -72.27 -24.72
CA GLN A 276 -0.12 -72.70 -24.01
C GLN A 276 1.23 -72.37 -24.69
N SER A 277 1.27 -71.84 -25.93
CA SER A 277 2.52 -71.74 -26.71
C SER A 277 2.79 -70.41 -27.43
N ILE A 278 2.45 -69.25 -26.83
CA ILE A 278 2.66 -67.92 -27.45
C ILE A 278 3.49 -66.99 -26.55
N ASP A 279 4.49 -67.55 -25.86
CA ASP A 279 5.36 -66.85 -24.92
C ASP A 279 6.08 -65.62 -25.52
N ALA A 280 6.49 -65.69 -26.78
CA ALA A 280 7.23 -64.61 -27.44
C ALA A 280 6.38 -63.33 -27.59
N PHE A 281 5.13 -63.48 -28.03
CA PHE A 281 4.19 -62.36 -28.18
C PHE A 281 3.82 -61.74 -26.83
N ILE A 282 3.59 -62.57 -25.80
CA ILE A 282 3.29 -62.07 -24.44
C ILE A 282 4.49 -61.31 -23.86
N LYS A 283 5.72 -61.81 -24.07
CA LYS A 283 6.95 -61.08 -23.67
C LYS A 283 7.04 -59.73 -24.37
N GLU A 284 6.67 -59.65 -25.65
CA GLU A 284 6.71 -58.40 -26.40
C GLU A 284 5.63 -57.40 -25.96
N LEU A 285 4.40 -57.87 -25.71
CA LEU A 285 3.33 -57.06 -25.10
C LEU A 285 3.76 -56.47 -23.76
N LYS A 286 4.34 -57.30 -22.89
CA LYS A 286 4.85 -56.87 -21.57
C LYS A 286 6.00 -55.88 -21.72
N PHE A 287 6.90 -56.09 -22.67
CA PHE A 287 8.00 -55.16 -22.94
C PHE A 287 7.48 -53.78 -23.36
N ILE A 288 6.55 -53.71 -24.33
CA ILE A 288 5.96 -52.44 -24.77
C ILE A 288 5.13 -51.80 -23.65
N SER A 289 4.36 -52.59 -22.88
CA SER A 289 3.62 -52.09 -21.72
C SER A 289 4.54 -51.43 -20.70
N GLU A 290 5.72 -52.00 -20.45
CA GLU A 290 6.70 -51.40 -19.54
C GLU A 290 7.31 -50.11 -20.13
N GLN A 291 7.60 -50.06 -21.43
CA GLN A 291 8.07 -48.82 -22.08
C GLN A 291 7.03 -47.69 -21.96
N ILE A 292 5.74 -47.99 -22.19
CA ILE A 292 4.63 -47.03 -22.02
C ILE A 292 4.54 -46.57 -20.56
N ARG A 293 4.62 -47.49 -19.60
CA ARG A 293 4.56 -47.15 -18.17
C ARG A 293 5.68 -46.20 -17.78
N GLN A 294 6.91 -46.47 -18.23
CA GLN A 294 8.06 -45.59 -17.97
C GLN A 294 7.88 -44.22 -18.63
N ALA A 295 7.46 -44.17 -19.89
CA ALA A 295 7.19 -42.91 -20.58
C ALA A 295 6.08 -42.09 -19.89
N ARG A 296 5.00 -42.75 -19.45
CA ARG A 296 3.91 -42.11 -18.68
C ARG A 296 4.40 -41.50 -17.38
N LEU A 297 5.17 -42.25 -16.60
CA LEU A 297 5.71 -41.78 -15.31
C LEU A 297 6.72 -40.63 -15.52
N ALA A 298 7.55 -40.71 -16.55
CA ALA A 298 8.48 -39.65 -16.91
C ALA A 298 7.75 -38.38 -17.34
N ALA A 299 6.77 -38.49 -18.24
CA ALA A 299 5.97 -37.36 -18.70
C ALA A 299 5.14 -36.71 -17.57
N ASP A 300 4.49 -37.51 -16.70
CA ASP A 300 3.76 -37.00 -15.54
C ASP A 300 4.69 -36.27 -14.55
N LYS A 301 5.89 -36.81 -14.31
CA LYS A 301 6.92 -36.14 -13.50
C LYS A 301 7.40 -34.84 -14.15
N GLN A 302 7.61 -34.85 -15.46
CA GLN A 302 8.06 -33.68 -16.22
C GLN A 302 7.01 -32.56 -16.16
N VAL A 303 5.74 -32.86 -16.41
CA VAL A 303 4.63 -31.89 -16.28
C VAL A 303 4.61 -31.27 -14.88
N LYS A 304 4.70 -32.09 -13.82
CA LYS A 304 4.70 -31.60 -12.43
C LYS A 304 5.91 -30.73 -12.12
N SER A 305 7.12 -31.21 -12.42
CA SER A 305 8.37 -30.46 -12.18
C SER A 305 8.35 -29.13 -12.90
N ARG A 306 7.93 -29.14 -14.16
CA ARG A 306 7.96 -27.95 -15.01
C ARG A 306 6.92 -26.91 -14.62
N LYS A 307 5.71 -27.31 -14.21
CA LYS A 307 4.73 -26.38 -13.61
C LYS A 307 5.27 -25.72 -12.35
N ASP A 308 5.95 -26.49 -11.49
CA ASP A 308 6.54 -25.96 -10.26
C ASP A 308 7.73 -25.04 -10.54
N GLU A 309 8.57 -25.36 -11.52
CA GLU A 309 9.68 -24.52 -11.98
C GLU A 309 9.19 -23.19 -12.54
N ILE A 310 8.21 -23.21 -13.46
CA ILE A 310 7.65 -21.99 -14.05
C ILE A 310 6.99 -21.14 -12.97
N ARG A 311 6.19 -21.73 -12.08
CA ARG A 311 5.59 -21.01 -10.96
C ARG A 311 6.64 -20.34 -10.08
N LYS A 312 7.75 -21.02 -9.78
CA LYS A 312 8.86 -20.43 -9.01
C LYS A 312 9.59 -19.34 -9.78
N GLY A 313 9.80 -19.52 -11.08
CA GLY A 313 10.41 -18.52 -11.95
C GLY A 313 9.62 -17.21 -11.94
N ILE A 314 8.33 -17.27 -12.28
CA ILE A 314 7.43 -16.11 -12.26
C ILE A 314 7.41 -15.42 -10.89
N LEU A 315 7.34 -16.21 -9.81
CA LEU A 315 7.36 -15.67 -8.44
C LEU A 315 8.67 -14.95 -8.13
N ASN A 316 9.82 -15.52 -8.51
CA ASN A 316 11.12 -14.92 -8.26
C ASN A 316 11.30 -13.65 -9.10
N ASP A 317 10.96 -13.68 -10.38
CA ASP A 317 11.09 -12.53 -11.28
C ASP A 317 10.25 -11.34 -10.77
N ALA A 318 9.02 -11.59 -10.33
CA ALA A 318 8.17 -10.55 -9.74
C ALA A 318 8.74 -10.01 -8.42
N ASN A 319 9.24 -10.86 -7.52
CA ASN A 319 9.87 -10.42 -6.27
C ASN A 319 11.17 -9.66 -6.50
N ASP A 320 11.97 -10.05 -7.50
CA ASP A 320 13.20 -9.36 -7.85
C ASP A 320 12.91 -7.95 -8.38
N LYS A 321 11.88 -7.77 -9.23
CA LYS A 321 11.39 -6.45 -9.65
C LYS A 321 10.99 -5.58 -8.45
N ILE A 322 10.21 -6.13 -7.51
CA ILE A 322 9.81 -5.43 -6.28
C ILE A 322 11.04 -5.04 -5.47
N GLN A 323 11.96 -5.97 -5.21
CA GLN A 323 13.14 -5.71 -4.39
C GLN A 323 14.07 -4.66 -5.02
N GLN A 324 14.25 -4.69 -6.34
CA GLN A 324 15.01 -3.67 -7.06
C GLN A 324 14.41 -2.27 -6.88
N HIS A 325 13.08 -2.15 -7.00
CA HIS A 325 12.37 -0.89 -6.79
C HIS A 325 12.47 -0.39 -5.34
N LEU A 326 12.26 -1.27 -4.36
CA LEU A 326 12.41 -0.94 -2.94
C LEU A 326 13.82 -0.48 -2.60
N ASN A 327 14.85 -1.10 -3.19
CA ASN A 327 16.24 -0.69 -3.02
C ASN A 327 16.49 0.71 -3.60
N ALA A 328 15.93 1.01 -4.78
CA ALA A 328 16.05 2.32 -5.40
C ALA A 328 15.40 3.42 -4.53
N LEU A 329 14.17 3.18 -4.08
CA LEU A 329 13.47 4.10 -3.17
C LEU A 329 14.21 4.27 -1.85
N SER A 330 14.71 3.18 -1.25
CA SER A 330 15.47 3.20 0.00
C SER A 330 16.71 4.09 -0.06
N LEU A 331 17.43 4.05 -1.19
CA LEU A 331 18.57 4.94 -1.45
C LEU A 331 18.14 6.40 -1.57
N GLU A 332 17.03 6.65 -2.26
CA GLU A 332 16.48 8.00 -2.46
C GLU A 332 16.06 8.65 -1.14
N ILE A 333 15.27 7.94 -0.32
CA ILE A 333 14.76 8.45 0.96
C ILE A 333 15.76 8.30 2.10
N LYS A 334 16.90 7.62 1.89
CA LYS A 334 17.94 7.34 2.89
C LYS A 334 17.42 6.59 4.12
N ALA A 335 16.47 5.69 3.91
CA ALA A 335 15.83 4.86 4.94
C ALA A 335 15.35 3.54 4.33
N PRO A 336 15.39 2.42 5.08
CA PRO A 336 14.90 1.15 4.58
C PRO A 336 13.39 1.21 4.31
N MET A 337 12.97 0.78 3.12
CA MET A 337 11.56 0.66 2.78
C MET A 337 10.90 -0.49 3.57
N PRO A 338 9.71 -0.27 4.14
CA PRO A 338 8.89 -1.34 4.68
C PRO A 338 8.52 -2.38 3.61
N ILE A 339 8.28 -3.61 4.06
CA ILE A 339 7.85 -4.70 3.19
C ILE A 339 6.42 -4.43 2.74
N PRO A 340 6.12 -4.43 1.43
CA PRO A 340 4.77 -4.25 0.92
C PRO A 340 3.79 -5.29 1.48
N THR A 341 2.54 -4.89 1.67
CA THR A 341 1.47 -5.76 2.18
C THR A 341 1.01 -6.82 1.17
N VAL A 342 1.15 -6.51 -0.12
CA VAL A 342 0.72 -7.39 -1.22
C VAL A 342 1.67 -8.58 -1.37
N SER A 343 1.11 -9.79 -1.43
CA SER A 343 1.87 -11.03 -1.59
C SER A 343 1.66 -11.65 -2.97
N VAL A 344 2.73 -11.64 -3.79
CA VAL A 344 2.77 -12.30 -5.10
C VAL A 344 2.41 -13.79 -5.00
N LEU A 345 2.95 -14.49 -4.00
CA LEU A 345 2.66 -15.91 -3.78
C LEU A 345 1.16 -16.17 -3.57
N ASN A 346 0.49 -15.33 -2.78
CA ASN A 346 -0.94 -15.47 -2.53
C ASN A 346 -1.77 -15.11 -3.77
N ALA A 347 -1.36 -14.10 -4.53
CA ALA A 347 -2.03 -13.70 -5.77
C ALA A 347 -2.01 -14.83 -6.83
N MET A 348 -0.89 -15.55 -6.93
CA MET A 348 -0.72 -16.69 -7.84
C MET A 348 -1.48 -17.96 -7.40
N LYS A 349 -2.02 -17.99 -6.18
CA LYS A 349 -2.66 -19.19 -5.62
C LYS A 349 -3.91 -19.56 -6.42
N GLY A 350 -4.00 -20.83 -6.82
CA GLY A 350 -5.16 -21.37 -7.55
C GLY A 350 -5.14 -21.10 -9.06
N LYS A 351 -4.17 -20.32 -9.56
CA LYS A 351 -3.95 -20.10 -11.00
C LYS A 351 -3.35 -21.36 -11.63
N LYS A 352 -3.86 -21.72 -12.81
CA LYS A 352 -3.63 -23.03 -13.45
C LYS A 352 -2.82 -22.96 -14.73
N THR A 353 -2.95 -21.88 -15.49
CA THR A 353 -2.21 -21.64 -16.74
C THR A 353 -1.04 -20.69 -16.48
N VAL A 354 0.00 -20.77 -17.31
CA VAL A 354 1.17 -19.89 -17.27
C VAL A 354 0.72 -18.43 -17.39
N GLN A 355 -0.13 -18.13 -18.38
CA GLN A 355 -0.68 -16.78 -18.54
C GLN A 355 -1.36 -16.28 -17.26
N SER A 356 -2.23 -17.09 -16.64
CA SER A 356 -2.95 -16.67 -15.42
C SER A 356 -2.04 -16.50 -14.20
N LEU A 357 -0.86 -17.13 -14.21
CA LEU A 357 0.16 -16.97 -13.17
C LEU A 357 0.96 -15.68 -13.39
N GLU A 358 1.36 -15.40 -14.63
CA GLU A 358 2.03 -14.14 -15.01
C GLU A 358 1.14 -12.94 -14.70
N GLU A 359 -0.11 -12.92 -15.16
CA GLU A 359 -1.06 -11.83 -14.93
C GLU A 359 -1.27 -11.54 -13.43
N ALA A 360 -1.38 -12.59 -12.62
CA ALA A 360 -1.55 -12.46 -11.18
C ALA A 360 -0.29 -11.93 -10.50
N ALA A 361 0.89 -12.35 -10.97
CA ALA A 361 2.17 -11.91 -10.43
C ALA A 361 2.48 -10.46 -10.81
N ASP A 362 2.26 -10.08 -12.07
CA ASP A 362 2.50 -8.73 -12.58
C ASP A 362 1.52 -7.72 -11.96
N THR A 363 0.24 -8.10 -11.80
CA THR A 363 -0.74 -7.27 -11.06
C THR A 363 -0.32 -7.06 -9.61
N ALA A 364 0.10 -8.13 -8.91
CA ALA A 364 0.55 -8.04 -7.52
C ALA A 364 1.83 -7.19 -7.40
N ALA A 365 2.78 -7.34 -8.33
CA ALA A 365 3.98 -6.52 -8.38
C ALA A 365 3.63 -5.04 -8.58
N ALA A 366 2.77 -4.70 -9.55
CA ALA A 366 2.34 -3.33 -9.77
C ALA A 366 1.69 -2.72 -8.52
N GLN A 367 0.86 -3.48 -7.80
CA GLN A 367 0.27 -3.03 -6.53
C GLN A 367 1.33 -2.81 -5.44
N SER A 368 2.31 -3.71 -5.30
CA SER A 368 3.43 -3.53 -4.37
C SER A 368 4.27 -2.29 -4.70
N LEU A 369 4.50 -2.01 -5.98
CA LEU A 369 5.24 -0.83 -6.45
C LEU A 369 4.48 0.45 -6.12
N VAL A 370 3.16 0.47 -6.36
CA VAL A 370 2.27 1.59 -6.00
C VAL A 370 2.29 1.86 -4.49
N GLU A 371 2.14 0.81 -3.67
CA GLU A 371 2.20 0.92 -2.22
C GLU A 371 3.54 1.51 -1.74
N ALA A 372 4.65 1.04 -2.32
CA ALA A 372 5.99 1.52 -2.00
C ALA A 372 6.20 2.99 -2.43
N ASP A 373 5.72 3.37 -3.63
CA ASP A 373 5.83 4.74 -4.15
C ASP A 373 5.04 5.73 -3.27
N LEU A 374 3.81 5.39 -2.87
CA LEU A 374 3.01 6.23 -1.96
C LEU A 374 3.72 6.45 -0.62
N LEU A 375 4.26 5.38 -0.05
CA LEU A 375 4.98 5.45 1.21
C LEU A 375 6.29 6.24 1.10
N ALA A 376 7.01 6.09 -0.01
CA ALA A 376 8.21 6.87 -0.29
C ALA A 376 7.89 8.36 -0.49
N ASN A 377 6.78 8.70 -1.16
CA ASN A 377 6.34 10.09 -1.31
C ASN A 377 6.06 10.74 0.04
N LYS A 378 5.38 10.04 0.97
CA LYS A 378 5.19 10.51 2.35
C LYS A 378 6.54 10.79 3.04
N ALA A 379 7.52 9.90 2.89
CA ALA A 379 8.86 10.12 3.42
C ALA A 379 9.57 11.32 2.78
N LYS A 380 9.41 11.54 1.47
CA LYS A 380 9.96 12.71 0.76
C LYS A 380 9.33 14.01 1.23
N GLU A 381 8.03 14.05 1.45
CA GLU A 381 7.31 15.21 2.01
C GLU A 381 7.76 15.53 3.43
N ASN A 382 7.89 14.52 4.28
CA ASN A 382 8.44 14.68 5.62
C ASN A 382 9.88 15.20 5.58
N TYR A 383 10.71 14.69 4.68
CA TYR A 383 12.07 15.19 4.50
C TYR A 383 12.08 16.65 4.02
N ALA A 384 11.20 17.01 3.10
CA ALA A 384 11.04 18.39 2.64
C ALA A 384 10.65 19.32 3.82
N THR A 385 9.74 18.89 4.68
CA THR A 385 9.37 19.62 5.91
C THR A 385 10.59 19.81 6.81
N LEU A 386 11.37 18.75 7.08
CA LEU A 386 12.59 18.83 7.88
C LEU A 386 13.65 19.75 7.25
N SER A 387 13.74 19.78 5.92
CA SER A 387 14.73 20.62 5.21
C SER A 387 14.51 22.12 5.41
N THR A 388 13.30 22.55 5.79
CA THR A 388 13.00 23.93 6.17
C THR A 388 13.60 24.33 7.54
N HIS A 389 14.08 23.35 8.31
CA HIS A 389 14.71 23.50 9.63
C HIS A 389 16.15 22.93 9.63
N ALA A 390 16.92 23.24 8.58
CA ALA A 390 18.24 22.65 8.34
C ALA A 390 19.21 22.79 9.52
N GLU A 391 19.13 23.88 10.31
CA GLU A 391 19.97 24.10 11.48
C GLU A 391 19.72 23.11 12.62
N TYR A 392 18.55 22.45 12.65
CA TYR A 392 18.16 21.48 13.67
C TYR A 392 18.18 20.02 13.17
N GLN A 393 18.69 19.76 11.96
CA GLN A 393 18.68 18.43 11.35
C GLN A 393 19.39 17.36 12.22
N PHE A 394 20.39 17.77 13.01
CA PHE A 394 21.11 16.89 13.94
C PHE A 394 20.24 16.29 15.06
N LEU A 395 19.02 16.81 15.29
CA LEU A 395 18.05 16.28 16.25
C LEU A 395 17.28 15.04 15.73
N PHE A 396 17.50 14.64 14.48
CA PHE A 396 16.70 13.62 13.78
C PHE A 396 17.56 12.48 13.23
N ASN A 397 18.54 12.03 14.02
CA ASN A 397 19.42 10.89 13.65
C ASN A 397 18.65 9.56 13.54
N ASP A 398 17.44 9.50 14.09
CA ASP A 398 16.49 8.39 14.01
C ASP A 398 15.57 8.46 12.79
N TRP A 399 15.98 9.16 11.72
CA TRP A 399 15.22 9.34 10.47
C TRP A 399 14.49 8.09 10.00
N ALA A 400 15.18 6.94 9.97
CA ALA A 400 14.61 5.66 9.54
C ALA A 400 13.35 5.24 10.35
N ALA A 401 13.22 5.65 11.61
CA ALA A 401 12.08 5.32 12.47
C ALA A 401 10.91 6.31 12.35
N ILE A 402 11.14 7.50 11.80
CA ILE A 402 10.18 8.60 11.82
C ILE A 402 9.73 9.06 10.43
N CYS A 403 10.48 8.73 9.37
CA CYS A 403 10.24 9.21 8.01
C CYS A 403 8.86 8.83 7.44
N PHE A 404 8.30 7.69 7.85
CA PHE A 404 7.01 7.20 7.36
C PHE A 404 5.80 7.60 8.22
N LYS A 405 5.99 8.47 9.22
CA LYS A 405 4.87 9.00 10.01
C LYS A 405 3.93 9.81 9.11
N ASP A 406 2.67 9.88 9.49
CA ASP A 406 1.75 10.83 8.87
C ASP A 406 2.30 12.25 8.98
N THR A 407 2.11 13.03 7.92
CA THR A 407 2.80 14.32 7.73
C THR A 407 2.51 15.30 8.85
N ASP A 408 1.29 15.29 9.39
CA ASP A 408 0.90 16.11 10.55
C ASP A 408 1.62 15.68 11.84
N ASP A 409 1.67 14.38 12.10
CA ASP A 409 2.37 13.80 13.26
C ASP A 409 3.87 14.05 13.19
N PHE A 410 4.46 13.91 12.00
CA PHE A 410 5.87 14.23 11.75
C PHE A 410 6.14 15.72 12.00
N SER A 411 5.29 16.60 11.46
CA SER A 411 5.41 18.04 11.65
C SER A 411 5.29 18.45 13.13
N ALA A 412 4.38 17.82 13.88
CA ALA A 412 4.25 18.04 15.32
C ALA A 412 5.49 17.57 16.08
N LEU A 413 6.04 16.40 15.73
CA LEU A 413 7.28 15.87 16.31
C LEU A 413 8.46 16.82 16.07
N VAL A 414 8.61 17.32 14.84
CA VAL A 414 9.69 18.26 14.48
C VAL A 414 9.60 19.52 15.33
N LYS A 415 8.42 20.15 15.40
CA LYS A 415 8.17 21.34 16.22
C LYS A 415 8.50 21.10 17.69
N THR A 416 8.11 19.94 18.22
CA THR A 416 8.33 19.58 19.62
C THR A 416 9.82 19.45 19.91
N ARG A 417 10.57 18.66 19.13
CA ARG A 417 12.01 18.47 19.33
C ARG A 417 12.81 19.78 19.24
N ILE A 418 12.45 20.65 18.28
CA ILE A 418 13.10 21.96 18.13
C ILE A 418 12.79 22.85 19.34
N THR A 419 11.55 22.85 19.82
CA THR A 419 11.14 23.66 20.98
C THR A 419 11.86 23.20 22.24
N ASP A 420 11.92 21.88 22.49
CA ASP A 420 12.61 21.30 23.63
C ASP A 420 14.12 21.60 23.60
N HIS A 421 14.73 21.53 22.41
CA HIS A 421 16.14 21.87 22.24
C HIS A 421 16.43 23.35 22.52
N LYS A 422 15.60 24.27 22.01
CA LYS A 422 15.72 25.71 22.28
C LYS A 422 15.59 26.01 23.77
N ALA A 423 14.61 25.41 24.45
CA ALA A 423 14.42 25.58 25.89
C ALA A 423 15.63 25.06 26.69
N ALA A 424 16.22 23.92 26.29
CA ALA A 424 17.42 23.39 26.93
C ALA A 424 18.66 24.29 26.72
N GLU A 425 18.84 24.84 25.52
CA GLU A 425 19.92 25.79 25.22
C GLU A 425 19.77 27.10 26.00
N ASP A 426 18.56 27.64 26.13
CA ASP A 426 18.29 28.85 26.92
C ASP A 426 18.63 28.63 28.41
N ILE A 427 18.27 27.46 28.97
CA ILE A 427 18.64 27.08 30.33
C ILE A 427 20.17 26.98 30.47
N ARG A 428 20.87 26.37 29.50
CA ARG A 428 22.34 26.27 29.52
C ARG A 428 23.01 27.64 29.50
N LEU A 429 22.57 28.52 28.60
CA LEU A 429 23.09 29.88 28.49
C LEU A 429 22.84 30.69 29.76
N GLU A 430 21.69 30.50 30.41
CA GLU A 430 21.39 31.17 31.68
C GLU A 430 22.26 30.65 32.84
N GLN A 431 22.47 29.33 32.91
CA GLN A 431 23.40 28.74 33.87
C GLN A 431 24.84 29.24 33.66
N GLU A 432 25.29 29.36 32.42
CA GLU A 432 26.61 29.92 32.08
C GLU A 432 26.71 31.40 32.47
N ARG A 433 25.67 32.21 32.22
CA ARG A 433 25.59 33.61 32.67
C ARG A 433 25.71 33.72 34.20
N GLN A 434 24.97 32.92 34.95
CA GLN A 434 25.02 32.91 36.41
C GLN A 434 26.40 32.48 36.94
N GLN A 435 27.03 31.46 36.33
CA GLN A 435 28.38 31.05 36.71
C GLN A 435 29.43 32.14 36.43
N MET A 436 29.31 32.86 35.31
CA MET A 436 30.19 33.98 35.01
C MET A 436 30.01 35.13 36.00
N GLN A 437 28.77 35.44 36.39
CA GLN A 437 28.47 36.46 37.40
C GLN A 437 29.06 36.10 38.76
N ILE A 438 28.84 34.87 39.25
CA ILE A 438 29.42 34.39 40.52
C ILE A 438 30.96 34.46 40.50
N LYS A 439 31.60 34.06 39.39
CA LYS A 439 33.06 34.14 39.24
C LYS A 439 33.55 35.58 39.21
N ALA A 440 32.80 36.50 38.60
CA ALA A 440 33.13 37.93 38.56
C ALA A 440 33.00 38.55 39.95
N ASP A 441 31.91 38.26 40.67
CA ASP A 441 31.66 38.76 42.02
C ASP A 441 32.70 38.21 43.02
N ALA A 442 33.07 36.92 42.92
CA ALA A 442 34.13 36.34 43.73
C ALA A 442 35.51 37.00 43.45
N LYS A 443 35.82 37.31 42.19
CA LYS A 443 37.05 38.05 41.84
C LYS A 443 37.01 39.51 42.32
N ALA A 444 35.85 40.14 42.31
CA ALA A 444 35.68 41.51 42.81
C ALA A 444 35.84 41.54 44.34
N GLN A 445 35.21 40.60 45.06
CA GLN A 445 35.37 40.44 46.52
C GLN A 445 36.83 40.16 46.90
N ALA A 446 37.51 39.22 46.21
CA ALA A 446 38.92 38.93 46.47
C ALA A 446 39.85 40.16 46.22
N LYS A 447 39.51 41.03 45.26
CA LYS A 447 40.25 42.30 45.05
C LYS A 447 40.00 43.32 46.16
N VAL A 448 38.77 43.40 46.68
CA VAL A 448 38.42 44.28 47.80
C VAL A 448 39.10 43.80 49.09
N GLU A 449 39.09 42.50 49.37
CA GLU A 449 39.79 41.90 50.51
C GLU A 449 41.31 42.09 50.41
N ALA A 450 41.90 41.89 49.23
CA ALA A 450 43.33 42.15 49.00
C ALA A 450 43.71 43.64 49.10
N GLN A 451 42.79 44.58 48.86
CA GLN A 451 43.01 46.01 49.08
C GLN A 451 42.84 46.42 50.55
N GLN A 452 41.99 45.73 51.31
CA GLN A 452 41.81 45.97 52.74
C GLN A 452 43.01 45.46 53.58
N GLU A 453 43.77 44.47 53.11
CA GLU A 453 45.01 44.00 53.76
C GLU A 453 46.25 44.92 53.57
N ILE A 454 46.17 46.00 52.77
CA ILE A 454 47.32 46.88 52.44
C ILE A 454 47.28 48.26 53.13
N LEU A 455 46.36 48.53 54.07
CA LEU A 455 46.33 49.79 54.84
C LEU A 455 46.92 49.61 56.27
N PRO A 456 47.98 50.35 56.66
CA PRO A 456 48.64 50.20 57.95
C PRO A 456 47.91 50.94 59.07
N ALA A 457 48.09 50.41 60.30
CA ALA A 457 47.61 50.96 61.56
C ALA A 457 48.31 52.27 61.97
N SER A 458 47.53 53.21 62.52
CA SER A 458 47.94 54.24 63.50
C SER A 458 46.67 54.85 64.12
N GLU A 459 46.37 54.56 65.40
CA GLU A 459 46.48 55.49 66.58
C GLU A 459 45.63 56.77 66.43
N GLU A 460 44.83 57.30 67.35
CA GLU A 460 44.46 57.01 68.73
C GLU A 460 43.30 57.98 69.12
N SER A 461 42.56 57.63 70.18
CA SER A 461 42.00 58.55 71.20
C SER A 461 40.46 58.77 71.33
N LYS A 462 39.91 58.05 72.32
CA LYS A 462 39.19 58.52 73.54
C LYS A 462 37.86 59.32 73.43
N GLN A 463 36.77 58.69 73.88
CA GLN A 463 36.00 59.00 75.12
C GLN A 463 34.72 58.12 75.17
N SER A 464 34.69 57.05 75.98
CA SER A 464 34.05 56.92 77.33
C SER A 464 32.53 57.17 77.30
N ASP A 465 31.67 56.15 77.30
CA ASP A 465 31.23 55.29 78.42
C ASP A 465 29.92 55.76 79.08
N VAL A 466 28.84 54.99 78.87
CA VAL A 466 27.79 54.59 79.86
C VAL A 466 27.18 53.26 79.33
N ILE A 467 27.65 52.08 79.77
CA ILE A 467 27.09 51.18 80.83
C ILE A 467 25.61 50.84 80.61
N ALA A 468 25.05 49.63 80.61
CA ALA A 468 25.40 48.21 80.80
C ALA A 468 24.18 47.40 80.22
N HIS A 469 24.17 46.11 79.89
CA HIS A 469 24.57 44.97 80.71
C HIS A 469 24.44 43.64 79.90
N ALA A 470 25.42 42.76 80.10
CA ALA A 470 25.41 41.28 80.07
C ALA A 470 25.35 40.54 78.70
N LEU A 471 26.42 39.85 78.24
CA LEU A 471 27.04 38.60 78.76
C LEU A 471 26.00 37.47 78.91
N GLU A 472 26.16 36.23 78.47
CA GLU A 472 27.26 35.44 77.91
C GLU A 472 26.69 34.02 77.75
N LYS A 473 27.01 33.31 76.65
CA LYS A 473 27.05 31.84 76.49
C LYS A 473 27.06 31.54 74.98
N GLY A 474 28.01 30.82 74.39
CA GLY A 474 29.17 30.12 74.90
C GLY A 474 30.13 29.80 73.75
N LYS A 475 31.40 29.67 74.13
CA LYS A 475 32.60 29.43 73.31
C LYS A 475 32.73 27.98 72.78
N ALA A 476 33.67 27.86 71.83
CA ALA A 476 34.54 26.72 71.49
C ALA A 476 34.05 25.80 70.35
N ALA A 477 34.82 25.36 69.35
CA ALA A 477 36.20 25.59 68.90
C ALA A 477 36.33 24.98 67.47
N LEU A 478 36.86 25.70 66.47
CA LEU A 478 38.12 25.46 65.72
C LEU A 478 38.52 23.98 65.49
N LEU A 479 38.33 23.42 64.27
CA LEU A 479 39.33 23.19 63.18
C LEU A 479 39.96 21.76 63.22
N PRO A 480 40.68 21.29 62.16
CA PRO A 480 40.21 20.62 60.94
C PRO A 480 40.87 19.23 60.79
N THR A 481 40.86 18.63 59.59
CA THR A 481 41.86 17.67 59.03
C THR A 481 41.28 16.31 58.59
N THR A 482 41.22 16.16 57.26
CA THR A 482 41.46 14.98 56.41
C THR A 482 41.15 13.58 56.95
N LEU A 483 40.39 12.78 56.19
CA LEU A 483 40.96 11.74 55.31
C LEU A 483 39.86 11.16 54.40
N ALA A 484 40.30 10.69 53.25
CA ALA A 484 39.52 10.31 52.08
C ALA A 484 38.57 9.11 52.26
N HIS A 485 37.71 8.97 51.24
CA HIS A 485 37.20 7.71 50.70
C HIS A 485 35.98 7.10 51.39
N GLN A 486 34.80 7.36 50.82
CA GLN A 486 33.80 6.32 50.55
C GLN A 486 32.73 6.86 49.60
N ILE A 487 32.86 6.44 48.33
CA ILE A 487 31.75 6.37 47.39
C ILE A 487 30.89 5.20 47.88
N GLU A 488 29.67 5.47 48.30
CA GLU A 488 28.43 4.70 48.03
C GLU A 488 27.35 5.09 49.05
N THR A 489 26.12 5.19 48.54
CA THR A 489 24.83 5.33 49.23
C THR A 489 24.56 6.63 50.00
N SER A 490 23.96 7.61 49.31
CA SER A 490 22.95 8.47 49.93
C SER A 490 21.83 8.81 48.95
N GLU A 491 20.62 8.43 49.36
CA GLU A 491 19.36 8.59 48.66
C GLU A 491 19.09 10.05 48.31
N ILE A 492 18.83 10.31 47.03
CA ILE A 492 18.21 11.56 46.59
C ILE A 492 16.80 11.58 47.19
N LYS A 493 16.56 12.43 48.19
CA LYS A 493 15.20 12.74 48.64
C LYS A 493 14.43 13.29 47.44
N ALA A 494 13.51 12.49 46.92
CA ALA A 494 12.56 12.89 45.90
C ALA A 494 11.76 14.11 46.38
N VAL A 495 11.82 15.19 45.61
CA VAL A 495 10.86 16.30 45.73
C VAL A 495 9.50 15.73 45.33
N PRO A 496 8.42 15.90 46.12
CA PRO A 496 7.12 15.32 45.78
C PRO A 496 6.60 15.93 44.48
N MET A 497 6.42 15.09 43.45
CA MET A 497 5.71 15.47 42.24
C MET A 497 4.23 15.68 42.58
N VAL A 498 3.77 16.93 42.49
CA VAL A 498 2.35 17.26 42.56
C VAL A 498 1.72 16.91 41.21
N GLN A 499 0.80 15.94 41.19
CA GLN A 499 0.01 15.64 39.99
C GLN A 499 -1.10 16.69 39.84
N MET A 500 -1.12 17.38 38.71
CA MET A 500 -2.11 18.38 38.34
C MET A 500 -2.80 17.97 37.04
N THR A 501 -4.11 18.17 36.94
CA THR A 501 -4.85 17.79 35.73
C THR A 501 -4.49 18.72 34.55
N ALA A 502 -4.61 18.23 33.31
CA ALA A 502 -4.36 19.04 32.11
C ALA A 502 -5.24 20.31 32.06
N LYS A 503 -6.44 20.24 32.66
CA LYS A 503 -7.36 21.38 32.77
C LYS A 503 -6.84 22.46 33.72
N GLU A 504 -6.32 22.06 34.88
CA GLU A 504 -5.70 22.98 35.84
C GLU A 504 -4.39 23.57 35.30
N ALA A 505 -3.57 22.76 34.62
CA ALA A 505 -2.34 23.23 33.97
C ALA A 505 -2.64 24.30 32.90
N ASN A 506 -3.64 24.07 32.06
CA ASN A 506 -4.06 25.03 31.04
C ASN A 506 -4.70 26.30 31.65
N TYR A 507 -5.41 26.16 32.76
CA TYR A 507 -5.95 27.31 33.50
C TYR A 507 -4.82 28.19 34.08
N LEU A 508 -3.80 27.59 34.69
CA LEU A 508 -2.65 28.32 35.23
C LEU A 508 -1.85 29.01 34.12
N ARG A 509 -1.55 28.32 33.01
CA ARG A 509 -0.86 28.92 31.85
C ARG A 509 -1.61 30.12 31.28
N LYS A 510 -2.94 30.06 31.20
CA LYS A 510 -3.76 31.20 30.74
C LYS A 510 -3.68 32.38 31.71
N ARG A 511 -3.66 32.13 33.01
CA ARG A 511 -3.54 33.20 34.02
C ARG A 511 -2.15 33.81 34.04
N ASP A 512 -1.12 32.99 33.87
CA ASP A 512 0.27 33.43 33.75
C ASP A 512 0.44 34.37 32.54
N ALA A 513 -0.06 33.98 31.37
CA ALA A 513 -0.04 34.82 30.18
C ALA A 513 -0.77 36.17 30.36
N ILE A 514 -1.90 36.18 31.08
CA ILE A 514 -2.63 37.41 31.41
C ILE A 514 -1.82 38.29 32.38
N LEU A 515 -1.20 37.69 33.40
CA LEU A 515 -0.36 38.41 34.36
C LEU A 515 0.83 39.06 33.66
N THR A 516 1.57 38.31 32.84
CA THR A 516 2.70 38.82 32.06
C THR A 516 2.26 39.95 31.12
N ALA A 517 1.09 39.86 30.50
CA ALA A 517 0.56 40.92 29.64
C ALA A 517 0.23 42.21 30.43
N LEU A 518 -0.30 42.07 31.66
CA LEU A 518 -0.57 43.21 32.54
C LEU A 518 0.72 43.85 33.06
N GLU A 519 1.71 43.04 33.44
CA GLU A 519 3.04 43.51 33.86
C GLU A 519 3.72 44.31 32.74
N ASN A 520 3.72 43.78 31.51
CA ASN A 520 4.25 44.47 30.35
C ASN A 520 3.51 45.78 30.01
N ALA A 521 2.24 45.90 30.41
CA ALA A 521 1.44 47.10 30.26
C ALA A 521 1.61 48.12 31.42
N GLY A 522 2.52 47.84 32.37
CA GLY A 522 2.80 48.73 33.51
C GLY A 522 1.66 48.78 34.52
N VAL A 523 1.05 47.63 34.82
CA VAL A 523 -0.07 47.51 35.79
C VAL A 523 0.26 48.04 37.19
N ASP A 524 1.55 48.05 37.56
CA ASP A 524 2.09 48.63 38.78
C ASP A 524 1.85 50.14 38.91
N ASN A 525 1.65 50.83 37.78
CA ASN A 525 1.37 52.25 37.72
C ASN A 525 -0.13 52.58 37.65
N TRP A 526 -1.01 51.56 37.72
CA TRP A 526 -2.46 51.77 37.61
C TRP A 526 -3.07 52.23 38.95
N SER A 527 -4.03 53.15 38.87
CA SER A 527 -4.77 53.62 40.04
C SER A 527 -5.52 52.45 40.73
N GLY A 528 -5.13 52.13 41.96
CA GLY A 528 -5.70 51.02 42.75
C GLY A 528 -4.81 49.78 42.83
N TYR A 529 -3.64 49.76 42.18
CA TYR A 529 -2.67 48.66 42.27
C TYR A 529 -2.23 48.37 43.71
N GLU A 530 -1.88 49.40 44.50
CA GLU A 530 -1.50 49.25 45.91
C GLU A 530 -2.61 48.62 46.78
N ASN A 531 -3.88 48.96 46.50
CA ASN A 531 -5.04 48.35 47.16
C ASN A 531 -5.24 46.88 46.72
N ALA A 532 -4.95 46.54 45.46
CA ALA A 532 -5.04 45.17 44.97
C ALA A 532 -3.94 44.28 45.59
N ILE A 533 -2.70 44.76 45.63
CA ILE A 533 -1.55 44.02 46.20
C ILE A 533 -1.71 43.83 47.71
N SER A 534 -2.15 44.85 48.45
CA SER A 534 -2.36 44.74 49.90
C SER A 534 -3.45 43.73 50.29
N ASN A 535 -4.44 43.49 49.43
CA ASN A 535 -5.45 42.44 49.64
C ASN A 535 -4.89 41.03 49.42
N ILE A 536 -3.92 40.84 48.52
CA ILE A 536 -3.26 39.53 48.32
C ILE A 536 -2.48 39.13 49.57
N THR A 537 -1.73 40.05 50.16
CA THR A 537 -0.92 39.79 51.37
C THR A 537 -1.79 39.44 52.57
N ARG A 538 -2.98 40.07 52.72
CA ARG A 538 -3.95 39.73 53.79
C ARG A 538 -4.57 38.34 53.63
N THR A 539 -4.74 37.87 52.40
CA THR A 539 -5.39 36.57 52.14
C THR A 539 -4.44 35.39 52.42
N ASN A 540 -3.12 35.57 52.20
CA ASN A 540 -2.10 34.55 52.51
C ASN A 540 -1.70 34.47 54.00
N THR A 541 -2.24 35.33 54.86
CA THR A 541 -2.00 35.25 56.33
C THR A 541 -3.12 34.47 57.05
N GLN A 542 -4.17 34.04 56.34
CA GLN A 542 -5.30 33.27 56.89
C GLN A 542 -5.40 31.83 56.36
N LEU A 543 -4.42 31.36 55.58
CA LEU A 543 -4.32 29.97 55.13
C LEU A 543 -3.26 29.20 55.93
#